data_AF-A0A1A8EPZ3-F1
#
_entry.id   AF-A0A1A8EPZ3-F1
#
_cell.length_a   1.000
_cell.length_b   1.000
_cell.length_c   1.000
_cell.angle_alpha   90.00
_cell.angle_beta   90.00
_cell.angle_gamma   90.00
#
_symmetry.space_group_name_H-M   'P 1'
#
loop_
_entity.id
_entity.type
_entity.pdbx_description
1 polymer ?
#
loop_
_entity_poly.entity_id
_entity_poly.type
_entity_poly.pdbx_seq_one_letter_code
_entity_poly.pdbx_strand_id
1 'polypeptide(L)'
;VGNNHGSAVFNPLSSTHEFLQACSLCYPREGPGIYSYVHKPDLVHSCKQDILLCRRKAGSPSEWTRVRPIPTNSSFRGPFVLCRELINSGDLGVCKYGEKCTFAYNQLEIDVWTAERTGKLNRNLLFETTAGKLDPVKSVIRLLEEHKGMFIFLCQECYDSKPRIISKRFSENLAICSNLDVCHNFDTNKCLAFVVRTHNINYSKVRPLSGSCHLDLCHQAIRYGCQRESSCVFAHSIVELKTWKVQRHTGISSEKIVEASMKHYNKLEQNSKKEKGNRPSSGG
;
A
#
# COMPACT_ATOMS: atom_id res chain seq x y z
N VAL A 1 -31.85 -9.54 18.18
CA VAL A 1 -31.26 -8.17 18.23
C VAL A 1 -30.08 -8.24 19.18
N GLY A 2 -28.87 -7.93 18.72
CA GLY A 2 -27.68 -8.01 19.59
C GLY A 2 -26.35 -7.87 18.85
N ASN A 3 -25.98 -6.62 18.59
CA ASN A 3 -24.62 -6.07 18.50
C ASN A 3 -23.58 -6.71 17.57
N ASN A 4 -23.63 -6.24 16.33
CA ASN A 4 -22.49 -6.17 15.43
C ASN A 4 -21.54 -5.06 15.93
N HIS A 5 -20.62 -5.39 16.86
CA HIS A 5 -19.52 -4.49 17.16
C HIS A 5 -18.57 -4.45 15.96
N GLY A 6 -18.62 -3.34 15.21
CA GLY A 6 -17.59 -3.01 14.25
C GLY A 6 -16.24 -3.08 14.95
N SER A 7 -15.40 -4.02 14.53
CA SER A 7 -14.03 -4.16 15.04
C SER A 7 -13.31 -2.85 14.82
N ALA A 8 -13.19 -2.07 15.89
CA ALA A 8 -12.23 -0.98 15.97
C ALA A 8 -10.87 -1.54 15.53
N VAL A 9 -10.12 -0.75 14.76
CA VAL A 9 -8.73 -1.07 14.39
C VAL A 9 -7.95 -1.18 15.71
N PHE A 10 -7.81 -2.40 16.20
CA PHE A 10 -7.20 -2.66 17.50
C PHE A 10 -5.70 -2.57 17.34
N ASN A 11 -5.10 -1.44 17.75
CA ASN A 11 -3.66 -1.35 17.90
C ASN A 11 -3.28 -1.94 19.28
N PRO A 12 -2.67 -3.14 19.35
CA PRO A 12 -2.32 -3.79 20.62
C PRO A 12 -1.24 -3.02 21.40
N LEU A 13 -0.53 -2.11 20.75
CA LEU A 13 0.52 -1.29 21.35
C LEU A 13 0.00 0.09 21.79
N SER A 14 -1.29 0.39 21.60
CA SER A 14 -1.87 1.71 21.87
C SER A 14 -1.76 2.17 23.33
N SER A 15 -1.74 1.24 24.29
CA SER A 15 -1.59 1.56 25.72
C SER A 15 -0.13 1.79 26.14
N THR A 16 0.83 1.23 25.41
CA THR A 16 2.25 1.20 25.80
C THR A 16 3.15 2.06 24.92
N HIS A 17 2.76 2.30 23.68
CA HIS A 17 3.55 2.97 22.65
C HIS A 17 2.83 4.18 22.09
N GLU A 18 3.62 5.18 21.74
CA GLU A 18 3.22 6.33 20.94
C GLU A 18 3.89 6.23 19.58
N PHE A 19 3.18 6.66 18.54
CA PHE A 19 3.64 6.61 17.16
C PHE A 19 3.60 8.01 16.56
N LEU A 20 4.54 8.28 15.65
CA LEU A 20 4.59 9.51 14.85
C LEU A 20 5.06 9.19 13.42
N GLN A 21 4.55 9.92 12.42
CA GLN A 21 5.11 9.90 11.07
C GLN A 21 6.09 11.06 10.88
N ALA A 22 7.21 10.76 10.26
CA ALA A 22 8.23 11.73 9.89
C ALA A 22 8.71 11.51 8.46
N CYS A 23 9.67 12.31 8.01
CA CYS A 23 10.41 12.09 6.78
C CYS A 23 11.88 12.44 6.98
N SER A 24 12.71 12.25 5.95
CA SER A 24 14.15 12.53 6.03
C SER A 24 14.51 13.99 6.36
N LEU A 25 13.57 14.94 6.18
CA LEU A 25 13.78 16.36 6.50
C LEU A 25 13.59 16.66 7.99
N CYS A 26 12.50 16.17 8.61
CA CYS A 26 12.23 16.36 10.03
C CYS A 26 12.76 15.24 10.93
N TYR A 27 13.39 14.22 10.37
CA TYR A 27 14.13 13.20 11.09
C TYR A 27 15.48 12.90 10.41
N PRO A 28 16.37 13.91 10.31
CA PRO A 28 17.67 13.73 9.69
C PRO A 28 18.59 12.85 10.53
N ARG A 29 19.57 12.27 9.87
CA ARG A 29 20.66 11.53 10.49
C ARG A 29 21.88 12.44 10.61
N GLU A 30 22.32 12.72 11.83
CA GLU A 30 23.43 13.64 12.12
C GLU A 30 24.77 12.93 12.35
N GLY A 31 24.80 11.59 12.27
CA GLY A 31 25.98 10.78 12.50
C GLY A 31 25.92 9.39 11.87
N PRO A 32 26.95 8.56 12.09
CA PRO A 32 27.07 7.23 11.48
C PRO A 32 26.28 6.14 12.20
N GLY A 33 25.74 6.41 13.39
CA GLY A 33 24.94 5.46 14.16
C GLY A 33 23.46 5.50 13.82
N ILE A 34 22.68 4.58 14.41
CA ILE A 34 21.21 4.69 14.41
C ILE A 34 20.71 5.63 15.52
N TYR A 35 21.54 5.92 16.53
CA TYR A 35 21.19 6.80 17.64
C TYR A 35 21.40 8.28 17.31
N SER A 36 21.99 8.59 16.15
CA SER A 36 22.25 9.95 15.70
C SER A 36 21.10 10.56 14.90
N TYR A 37 19.92 9.94 14.89
CA TYR A 37 18.74 10.54 14.29
C TYR A 37 18.08 11.48 15.29
N VAL A 38 17.71 12.67 14.83
CA VAL A 38 17.11 13.71 15.69
C VAL A 38 15.77 14.13 15.09
N HIS A 39 14.70 14.07 15.88
CA HIS A 39 13.40 14.57 15.45
C HIS A 39 13.32 16.08 15.59
N LYS A 40 13.00 16.78 14.51
CA LYS A 40 12.87 18.25 14.44
C LYS A 40 11.38 18.62 14.25
N PRO A 41 10.57 18.63 15.33
CA PRO A 41 9.12 18.87 15.25
C PRO A 41 8.78 20.28 14.75
N ASP A 42 9.62 21.27 15.06
CA ASP A 42 9.38 22.68 14.71
C ASP A 42 9.75 23.02 13.25
N LEU A 43 10.26 22.05 12.50
CA LEU A 43 10.63 22.26 11.10
C LEU A 43 9.38 22.35 10.21
N VAL A 44 9.07 23.56 9.75
CA VAL A 44 7.94 23.81 8.83
C VAL A 44 8.27 23.27 7.43
N HIS A 45 7.60 22.20 7.01
CA HIS A 45 7.74 21.62 5.67
C HIS A 45 6.53 20.74 5.31
N SER A 46 6.38 20.43 4.01
CA SER A 46 5.44 19.39 3.57
C SER A 46 6.05 18.01 3.83
N CYS A 47 5.63 17.36 4.91
CA CYS A 47 6.18 16.09 5.35
C CYS A 47 5.72 14.92 4.48
N LYS A 48 6.65 14.09 4.01
CA LYS A 48 6.35 12.87 3.23
C LYS A 48 5.72 11.75 4.06
N GLN A 49 5.88 11.79 5.38
CA GLN A 49 5.30 10.82 6.31
C GLN A 49 5.71 9.35 6.03
N ASP A 50 6.89 9.15 5.43
CA ASP A 50 7.42 7.86 4.97
C ASP A 50 8.30 7.13 6.00
N ILE A 51 8.56 7.76 7.15
CA ILE A 51 9.30 7.20 8.28
C ILE A 51 8.33 7.00 9.46
N LEU A 52 8.28 5.77 10.00
CA LEU A 52 7.56 5.46 11.24
C LEU A 52 8.48 5.67 12.44
N LEU A 53 8.09 6.57 13.34
CA LEU A 53 8.73 6.77 14.64
C LEU A 53 7.86 6.17 15.76
N CYS A 54 8.53 5.66 16.79
CA CYS A 54 7.88 5.07 17.96
C CYS A 54 8.65 5.42 19.23
N ARG A 55 7.93 5.55 20.35
CA ARG A 55 8.49 5.65 21.70
C ARG A 55 7.54 5.02 22.72
N ARG A 56 8.01 4.75 23.94
CA ARG A 56 7.16 4.27 25.04
C ARG A 56 6.41 5.44 25.70
N LYS A 57 5.19 5.16 26.15
CA LYS A 57 4.35 6.13 26.89
C LYS A 57 4.73 6.24 28.37
N ALA A 58 5.26 5.17 28.97
CA ALA A 58 5.57 5.11 30.39
C ALA A 58 7.05 5.43 30.65
N GLY A 59 7.30 6.32 31.61
CA GLY A 59 8.64 6.83 31.97
C GLY A 59 8.89 8.24 31.45
N SER A 60 10.00 8.86 31.86
CA SER A 60 10.48 10.13 31.31
C SER A 60 10.42 10.11 29.77
N PRO A 61 10.09 11.23 29.11
CA PRO A 61 9.90 11.27 27.66
C PRO A 61 11.11 10.62 26.97
N SER A 62 10.87 9.48 26.33
CA SER A 62 11.90 8.75 25.60
C SER A 62 12.04 9.34 24.21
N GLU A 63 13.26 9.31 23.68
CA GLU A 63 13.58 9.80 22.33
C GLU A 63 12.80 9.05 21.24
N TRP A 64 12.39 9.80 20.21
CA TRP A 64 11.72 9.23 19.05
C TRP A 64 12.67 8.32 18.29
N THR A 65 12.31 7.05 18.19
CA THR A 65 13.13 6.04 17.53
C THR A 65 12.46 5.55 16.25
N ARG A 66 13.21 5.47 15.16
CA ARG A 66 12.72 4.91 13.90
C ARG A 66 12.45 3.41 14.01
N VAL A 67 11.32 2.99 13.43
CA VAL A 67 10.92 1.60 13.30
C VAL A 67 10.87 1.21 11.83
N ARG A 68 11.82 0.38 11.38
CA ARG A 68 11.89 -0.05 9.98
C ARG A 68 10.73 -0.98 9.59
N PRO A 69 10.46 -1.16 8.28
CA PRO A 69 9.62 -2.25 7.78
C PRO A 69 10.18 -3.63 8.13
N ILE A 70 9.29 -4.63 8.30
CA ILE A 70 9.73 -6.03 8.36
C ILE A 70 10.51 -6.35 7.07
N PRO A 71 11.74 -6.87 7.17
CA PRO A 71 12.54 -7.25 6.01
C PRO A 71 11.80 -8.24 5.10
N THR A 72 11.61 -7.88 3.82
CA THR A 72 10.74 -8.57 2.86
C THR A 72 11.19 -9.98 2.45
N ASN A 73 12.38 -10.42 2.87
CA ASN A 73 13.00 -11.68 2.46
C ASN A 73 13.19 -12.70 3.60
N SER A 74 12.53 -12.49 4.74
CA SER A 74 12.68 -13.37 5.90
C SER A 74 11.65 -14.50 5.88
N SER A 75 12.05 -15.72 5.53
CA SER A 75 11.25 -16.96 5.73
C SER A 75 11.18 -17.38 7.21
N PHE A 76 11.77 -16.59 8.10
CA PHE A 76 11.94 -16.88 9.51
C PHE A 76 10.62 -16.77 10.29
N ARG A 77 10.27 -17.87 10.98
CA ARG A 77 9.03 -18.00 11.76
C ARG A 77 9.25 -17.82 13.27
N GLY A 78 10.49 -17.67 13.73
CA GLY A 78 10.83 -17.53 15.14
C GLY A 78 10.63 -16.11 15.70
N PRO A 79 10.85 -15.88 17.00
CA PRO A 79 10.76 -14.55 17.61
C PRO A 79 11.81 -13.60 17.02
N PHE A 80 11.45 -12.34 16.79
CA PHE A 80 12.43 -11.32 16.40
C PHE A 80 13.40 -11.09 17.56
N VAL A 81 14.69 -10.96 17.25
CA VAL A 81 15.75 -10.75 18.22
C VAL A 81 16.61 -9.56 17.80
N LEU A 82 17.33 -8.99 18.78
CA LEU A 82 18.18 -7.84 18.59
C LEU A 82 19.40 -8.14 17.71
N CYS A 83 19.80 -7.15 16.93
CA CYS A 83 20.99 -7.20 16.09
C CYS A 83 22.25 -7.22 16.96
N ARG A 84 23.03 -8.31 16.86
CA ARG A 84 24.26 -8.47 17.65
C ARG A 84 25.36 -7.48 17.25
N GLU A 85 25.49 -7.15 15.98
CA GLU A 85 26.46 -6.13 15.51
C GLU A 85 26.19 -4.77 16.16
N LEU A 86 24.92 -4.40 16.26
CA LEU A 86 24.50 -3.17 16.89
C LEU A 86 24.80 -3.18 18.40
N ILE A 87 24.48 -4.28 19.10
CA ILE A 87 24.82 -4.46 20.53
C ILE A 87 26.33 -4.35 20.75
N ASN A 88 27.12 -5.03 19.92
CA ASN A 88 28.58 -5.03 20.03
C ASN A 88 29.18 -3.64 19.76
N SER A 89 28.50 -2.82 18.95
CA SER A 89 28.95 -1.45 18.65
C SER A 89 28.69 -0.45 19.78
N GLY A 90 27.93 -0.84 20.82
CA GLY A 90 27.60 0.02 21.96
C GLY A 90 27.00 1.34 21.51
N ASP A 91 27.52 2.44 22.07
CA ASP A 91 27.03 3.81 21.82
C ASP A 91 27.24 4.28 20.38
N LEU A 92 28.12 3.63 19.61
CA LEU A 92 28.29 3.95 18.19
C LEU A 92 27.02 3.58 17.39
N GLY A 93 26.27 2.56 17.83
CA GLY A 93 25.02 2.14 17.21
C GLY A 93 25.16 1.83 15.71
N VAL A 94 26.26 1.19 15.32
CA VAL A 94 26.57 0.88 13.92
C VAL A 94 26.35 -0.60 13.65
N CYS A 95 25.54 -0.88 12.63
CA CYS A 95 25.42 -2.22 12.06
C CYS A 95 25.96 -2.22 10.63
N LYS A 96 26.92 -3.09 10.35
CA LYS A 96 27.53 -3.22 9.00
C LYS A 96 26.53 -3.54 7.89
N TYR A 97 25.36 -4.10 8.24
CA TYR A 97 24.29 -4.42 7.28
C TYR A 97 23.31 -3.24 7.03
N GLY A 98 23.35 -2.19 7.86
CA GLY A 98 22.54 -0.99 7.68
C GLY A 98 21.05 -1.26 7.47
N GLU A 99 20.41 -0.59 6.51
CA GLU A 99 18.99 -0.77 6.20
C GLU A 99 18.62 -2.21 5.79
N LYS A 100 19.60 -3.02 5.33
CA LYS A 100 19.40 -4.41 4.91
C LYS A 100 19.48 -5.40 6.08
N CYS A 101 19.77 -4.95 7.30
CA CYS A 101 19.82 -5.84 8.46
C CYS A 101 18.46 -6.48 8.73
N THR A 102 18.42 -7.80 8.84
CA THR A 102 17.19 -8.56 9.09
C THR A 102 16.83 -8.69 10.57
N PHE A 103 17.75 -8.30 11.47
CA PHE A 103 17.55 -8.28 12.92
C PHE A 103 17.04 -6.91 13.37
N ALA A 104 16.33 -6.89 14.49
CA ALA A 104 15.76 -5.66 15.05
C ALA A 104 16.85 -4.83 15.75
N TYR A 105 16.74 -3.52 15.66
CA TYR A 105 17.72 -2.58 16.24
C TYR A 105 17.41 -2.20 17.69
N ASN A 106 16.17 -2.37 18.12
CA ASN A 106 15.75 -2.05 19.47
C ASN A 106 14.47 -2.82 19.81
N GLN A 107 14.04 -2.74 21.06
CA GLN A 107 12.83 -3.42 21.52
C GLN A 107 11.56 -2.90 20.84
N LEU A 108 11.50 -1.60 20.48
CA LEU A 108 10.34 -1.01 19.79
C LEU A 108 10.15 -1.65 18.40
N GLU A 109 11.23 -1.88 17.66
CA GLU A 109 11.18 -2.62 16.39
C GLU A 109 10.66 -4.05 16.59
N ILE A 110 11.12 -4.76 17.62
CA ILE A 110 10.62 -6.12 17.94
C ILE A 110 9.12 -6.10 18.23
N ASP A 111 8.67 -5.16 19.07
CA ASP A 111 7.27 -5.05 19.50
C ASP A 111 6.35 -4.77 18.30
N VAL A 112 6.73 -3.79 17.47
CA VAL A 112 5.98 -3.43 16.25
C VAL A 112 6.01 -4.56 15.22
N TRP A 113 7.17 -5.12 14.89
CA TRP A 113 7.27 -6.21 13.91
C TRP A 113 6.49 -7.45 14.35
N THR A 114 6.48 -7.75 15.66
CA THR A 114 5.70 -8.86 16.21
C THR A 114 4.20 -8.60 16.03
N ALA A 115 3.73 -7.40 16.34
CA ALA A 115 2.33 -7.03 16.16
C ALA A 115 1.91 -7.03 14.67
N GLU A 116 2.80 -6.57 13.78
CA GLU A 116 2.56 -6.57 12.33
C GLU A 116 2.53 -7.97 11.74
N ARG A 117 3.50 -8.83 12.10
CA ARG A 117 3.56 -10.21 11.62
C ARG A 117 2.36 -11.04 12.06
N THR A 118 1.82 -10.76 13.25
CA THR A 118 0.60 -11.42 13.75
C THR A 118 -0.69 -10.84 13.17
N GLY A 119 -0.60 -9.82 12.31
CA GLY A 119 -1.75 -9.14 11.71
C GLY A 119 -2.54 -8.26 12.67
N LYS A 120 -2.07 -8.10 13.92
CA LYS A 120 -2.71 -7.27 14.95
C LYS A 120 -2.41 -5.80 14.77
N LEU A 121 -1.37 -5.44 14.01
CA LEU A 121 -1.01 -4.07 13.72
C LEU A 121 -0.82 -3.88 12.22
N ASN A 122 -1.31 -2.76 11.70
CA ASN A 122 -1.00 -2.31 10.35
C ASN A 122 -0.47 -0.88 10.44
N ARG A 123 0.82 -0.69 10.18
CA ARG A 123 1.48 0.63 10.28
C ARG A 123 0.80 1.73 9.48
N ASN A 124 0.16 1.39 8.37
CA ASN A 124 -0.52 2.39 7.54
C ASN A 124 -1.79 2.93 8.20
N LEU A 125 -2.36 2.18 9.16
CA LEU A 125 -3.57 2.55 9.90
C LEU A 125 -3.27 3.20 11.26
N LEU A 126 -1.99 3.27 11.67
CA LEU A 126 -1.58 3.81 12.98
C LEU A 126 -1.98 5.28 13.19
N PHE A 127 -2.05 6.04 12.10
CA PHE A 127 -2.29 7.48 12.08
C PHE A 127 -3.65 7.83 11.49
N GLU A 128 -4.44 6.81 11.19
CA GLU A 128 -5.81 6.98 10.75
C GLU A 128 -6.64 7.21 12.01
N THR A 129 -6.80 8.48 12.39
CA THR A 129 -7.62 8.88 13.53
C THR A 129 -9.01 8.28 13.39
N THR A 130 -9.53 7.73 14.49
CA THR A 130 -10.92 7.27 14.67
C THR A 130 -11.98 8.37 14.41
N ALA A 131 -11.58 9.58 14.03
CA ALA A 131 -12.43 10.73 13.74
C ALA A 131 -12.96 10.79 12.29
N GLY A 132 -12.66 9.80 11.44
CA GLY A 132 -13.35 9.68 10.15
C GLY A 132 -13.19 8.28 9.60
N LYS A 133 -14.29 7.65 9.18
CA LYS A 133 -14.20 6.56 8.20
C LYS A 133 -13.20 7.01 7.13
N LEU A 134 -12.12 6.25 6.94
CA LEU A 134 -11.18 6.42 5.84
C LEU A 134 -11.94 6.90 4.62
N ASP A 135 -11.68 8.14 4.16
CA ASP A 135 -12.35 8.64 2.97
C ASP A 135 -12.04 7.64 1.84
N PRO A 136 -13.06 6.91 1.34
CA PRO A 136 -12.79 5.79 0.46
C PRO A 136 -12.13 6.25 -0.83
N VAL A 137 -12.49 7.45 -1.30
CA VAL A 137 -11.96 8.08 -2.51
C VAL A 137 -10.49 8.48 -2.33
N LYS A 138 -10.13 9.15 -1.23
CA LYS A 138 -8.74 9.50 -0.91
C LYS A 138 -7.84 8.27 -0.79
N SER A 139 -8.36 7.19 -0.21
CA SER A 139 -7.63 5.92 -0.12
C SER A 139 -7.33 5.34 -1.49
N VAL A 140 -8.29 5.40 -2.43
CA VAL A 140 -8.07 5.00 -3.82
C VAL A 140 -7.04 5.91 -4.49
N ILE A 141 -7.17 7.24 -4.37
CA ILE A 141 -6.22 8.19 -4.97
C ILE A 141 -4.79 7.90 -4.54
N ARG A 142 -4.57 7.62 -3.25
CA ARG A 142 -3.26 7.23 -2.72
C ARG A 142 -2.70 5.97 -3.42
N LEU A 143 -3.55 4.98 -3.74
CA LEU A 143 -3.12 3.82 -4.53
C LEU A 143 -2.74 4.18 -5.96
N LEU A 144 -3.47 5.10 -6.60
CA LEU A 144 -3.17 5.54 -7.96
C LEU A 144 -1.80 6.22 -8.03
N GLU A 145 -1.54 7.12 -7.09
CA GLU A 145 -0.29 7.89 -7.00
C GLU A 145 0.90 6.99 -6.65
N GLU A 146 0.71 6.08 -5.68
CA GLU A 146 1.76 5.16 -5.25
C GLU A 146 2.17 4.18 -6.36
N HIS A 147 1.20 3.60 -7.07
CA HIS A 147 1.45 2.59 -8.10
C HIS A 147 1.47 3.14 -9.53
N LYS A 148 1.36 4.47 -9.68
CA LYS A 148 1.43 5.20 -10.95
C LYS A 148 0.54 4.60 -12.04
N GLY A 149 -0.72 4.32 -11.69
CA GLY A 149 -1.65 3.63 -12.57
C GLY A 149 -3.10 4.03 -12.33
N MET A 150 -4.02 3.34 -13.00
CA MET A 150 -5.45 3.60 -12.90
C MET A 150 -6.27 2.31 -12.88
N PHE A 151 -7.41 2.35 -12.21
CA PHE A 151 -8.40 1.27 -12.23
C PHE A 151 -9.35 1.42 -13.41
N ILE A 152 -9.63 0.31 -14.08
CA ILE A 152 -10.62 0.22 -15.17
C ILE A 152 -11.38 -1.10 -15.06
N PHE A 153 -12.54 -1.18 -15.73
CA PHE A 153 -13.20 -2.45 -16.00
C PHE A 153 -12.79 -3.00 -17.36
N LEU A 154 -12.57 -4.31 -17.41
CA LEU A 154 -12.35 -5.10 -18.62
C LEU A 154 -13.33 -6.27 -18.66
N CYS A 155 -13.52 -6.89 -19.83
CA CYS A 155 -14.23 -8.16 -19.92
C CYS A 155 -13.36 -9.29 -19.33
N GLN A 156 -13.93 -10.01 -18.38
CA GLN A 156 -13.33 -11.11 -17.65
C GLN A 156 -13.02 -12.29 -18.57
N GLU A 157 -13.99 -12.72 -19.39
CA GLU A 157 -13.80 -13.87 -20.29
C GLU A 157 -12.68 -13.60 -21.30
N CYS A 158 -12.64 -12.38 -21.87
CA CYS A 158 -11.52 -11.95 -22.72
C CYS A 158 -10.20 -11.87 -21.95
N TYR A 159 -10.20 -11.38 -20.71
CA TYR A 159 -8.97 -11.25 -19.92
C TYR A 159 -8.39 -12.62 -19.51
N ASP A 160 -9.26 -13.58 -19.23
CA ASP A 160 -8.91 -14.93 -18.79
C ASP A 160 -8.66 -15.90 -19.96
N SER A 161 -8.96 -15.49 -21.20
CA SER A 161 -8.70 -16.29 -22.40
C SER A 161 -7.21 -16.58 -22.58
N LYS A 162 -6.91 -17.66 -23.30
CA LYS A 162 -5.55 -18.11 -23.64
C LYS A 162 -5.48 -18.22 -25.18
N PRO A 163 -4.89 -17.24 -25.89
CA PRO A 163 -4.18 -16.05 -25.39
C PRO A 163 -5.12 -14.98 -24.81
N ARG A 164 -4.58 -14.14 -23.91
CA ARG A 164 -5.33 -13.07 -23.24
C ARG A 164 -5.71 -11.96 -24.21
N ILE A 165 -6.95 -11.50 -24.14
CA ILE A 165 -7.49 -10.38 -24.93
C ILE A 165 -7.89 -9.24 -24.00
N ILE A 166 -7.39 -8.02 -24.26
CA ILE A 166 -7.78 -6.82 -23.50
C ILE A 166 -9.00 -6.19 -24.17
N SER A 167 -10.19 -6.55 -23.69
CA SER A 167 -11.45 -6.01 -24.20
C SER A 167 -12.12 -5.08 -23.18
N LYS A 168 -12.41 -3.85 -23.60
CA LYS A 168 -13.09 -2.83 -22.79
C LYS A 168 -14.59 -2.85 -23.10
N ARG A 169 -15.37 -1.96 -22.45
CA ARG A 169 -16.75 -1.73 -22.87
C ARG A 169 -16.74 -1.11 -24.27
N PHE A 170 -17.59 -1.62 -25.16
CA PHE A 170 -17.69 -1.08 -26.51
C PHE A 170 -18.38 0.29 -26.49
N SER A 171 -17.89 1.23 -27.28
CA SER A 171 -18.34 2.63 -27.26
C SER A 171 -19.71 2.84 -27.88
N GLU A 172 -20.06 2.06 -28.92
CA GLU A 172 -21.31 2.22 -29.65
C GLU A 172 -22.45 1.37 -29.05
N ASN A 173 -22.11 0.23 -28.44
CA ASN A 173 -23.05 -0.60 -27.68
C ASN A 173 -22.48 -0.92 -26.29
N LEU A 174 -22.97 -0.18 -25.31
CA LEU A 174 -22.49 -0.25 -23.92
C LEU A 174 -22.80 -1.59 -23.23
N ALA A 175 -23.69 -2.43 -23.78
CA ALA A 175 -24.05 -3.73 -23.21
C ALA A 175 -22.98 -4.81 -23.47
N ILE A 176 -22.07 -4.59 -24.42
CA ILE A 176 -21.11 -5.60 -24.87
C ILE A 176 -19.65 -5.15 -24.71
N CYS A 177 -18.75 -6.12 -24.69
CA CYS A 177 -17.32 -5.87 -24.74
C CYS A 177 -16.84 -5.57 -26.17
N SER A 178 -15.72 -4.87 -26.31
CA SER A 178 -15.11 -4.46 -27.58
C SER A 178 -14.30 -5.57 -28.28
N ASN A 179 -14.58 -6.84 -27.99
CA ASN A 179 -13.94 -7.96 -28.71
C ASN A 179 -14.70 -8.15 -30.04
N LEU A 180 -13.97 -8.21 -31.15
CA LEU A 180 -14.52 -8.30 -32.50
C LEU A 180 -14.99 -9.71 -32.87
N ASP A 181 -14.40 -10.74 -32.25
CA ASP A 181 -14.71 -12.14 -32.57
C ASP A 181 -15.91 -12.65 -31.78
N VAL A 182 -15.88 -12.46 -30.46
CA VAL A 182 -16.93 -12.92 -29.54
C VAL A 182 -17.32 -11.78 -28.59
N CYS A 183 -18.57 -11.31 -28.75
CA CYS A 183 -19.14 -10.26 -27.93
C CYS A 183 -19.77 -10.83 -26.66
N HIS A 184 -19.22 -10.48 -25.51
CA HIS A 184 -19.75 -10.87 -24.20
C HIS A 184 -20.55 -9.71 -23.60
N ASN A 185 -21.62 -10.02 -22.86
CA ASN A 185 -22.31 -9.03 -22.04
C ASN A 185 -21.31 -8.44 -21.04
N PHE A 186 -21.09 -7.12 -21.10
CA PHE A 186 -20.03 -6.48 -20.34
C PHE A 186 -20.35 -6.37 -18.85
N ASP A 187 -21.60 -6.06 -18.49
CA ASP A 187 -21.96 -5.80 -17.10
C ASP A 187 -21.93 -7.07 -16.25
N THR A 188 -22.32 -8.22 -16.82
CA THR A 188 -22.25 -9.52 -16.14
C THR A 188 -20.84 -10.11 -16.12
N ASN A 189 -19.97 -9.71 -17.06
CA ASN A 189 -18.63 -10.27 -17.23
C ASN A 189 -17.51 -9.26 -16.97
N LYS A 190 -17.74 -8.16 -16.25
CA LYS A 190 -16.67 -7.20 -15.96
C LYS A 190 -15.75 -7.69 -14.83
N CYS A 191 -14.44 -7.53 -15.01
CA CYS A 191 -13.45 -7.65 -13.95
C CYS A 191 -12.72 -6.32 -13.72
N LEU A 192 -12.36 -6.05 -12.46
CA LEU A 192 -11.53 -4.91 -12.11
C LEU A 192 -10.08 -5.19 -12.50
N ALA A 193 -9.45 -4.24 -13.19
CA ALA A 193 -8.05 -4.30 -13.56
C ALA A 193 -7.34 -2.99 -13.22
N PHE A 194 -6.10 -3.10 -12.77
CA PHE A 194 -5.20 -1.97 -12.62
C PHE A 194 -4.26 -1.90 -13.82
N VAL A 195 -4.20 -0.75 -14.48
CA VAL A 195 -3.34 -0.52 -15.64
C VAL A 195 -2.21 0.44 -15.27
N VAL A 196 -0.99 0.05 -15.63
CA VAL A 196 0.21 0.87 -15.49
C VAL A 196 0.78 1.11 -16.87
N ARG A 197 1.00 2.38 -17.22
CA ARG A 197 1.61 2.79 -18.49
C ARG A 197 3.04 3.26 -18.21
N THR A 198 4.02 2.39 -18.46
CA THR A 198 5.43 2.77 -18.51
C THR A 198 5.90 2.70 -19.95
N HIS A 199 7.02 2.03 -20.24
CA HIS A 199 7.44 1.72 -21.61
C HIS A 199 6.50 0.71 -22.28
N ASN A 200 5.86 -0.14 -21.49
CA ASN A 200 4.81 -1.08 -21.92
C ASN A 200 3.53 -0.84 -21.09
N ILE A 201 2.39 -1.27 -21.64
CA ILE A 201 1.12 -1.24 -20.90
C ILE A 201 0.93 -2.58 -20.19
N ASN A 202 0.90 -2.56 -18.85
CA ASN A 202 0.63 -3.75 -18.05
C ASN A 202 -0.78 -3.69 -17.45
N TYR A 203 -1.52 -4.79 -17.57
CA TYR A 203 -2.82 -4.96 -16.94
C TYR A 203 -2.76 -6.05 -15.88
N SER A 204 -3.03 -5.68 -14.63
CA SER A 204 -3.10 -6.60 -13.49
C SER A 204 -4.53 -6.72 -12.99
N LYS A 205 -5.11 -7.92 -13.07
CA LYS A 205 -6.46 -8.19 -12.53
C LYS A 205 -6.46 -8.02 -11.01
N VAL A 206 -7.50 -7.36 -10.51
CA VAL A 206 -7.84 -7.29 -9.09
C VAL A 206 -9.12 -8.11 -8.92
N ARG A 207 -8.98 -9.31 -8.37
CA ARG A 207 -10.12 -10.21 -8.17
C ARG A 207 -11.05 -9.66 -7.09
N PRO A 208 -12.33 -10.05 -7.09
CA PRO A 208 -13.27 -9.62 -6.07
C PRO A 208 -12.80 -10.01 -4.66
N LEU A 209 -12.90 -9.07 -3.71
CA LEU A 209 -12.70 -9.37 -2.30
C LEU A 209 -13.88 -10.21 -1.79
N SER A 210 -13.60 -11.42 -1.31
CA SER A 210 -14.58 -12.26 -0.61
C SER A 210 -14.23 -12.40 0.87
N GLY A 211 -15.17 -12.94 1.66
CA GLY A 211 -14.98 -13.18 3.09
C GLY A 211 -13.79 -14.10 3.41
N SER A 212 -13.50 -15.06 2.52
CA SER A 212 -12.43 -16.07 2.67
C SER A 212 -11.05 -15.59 2.21
N CYS A 213 -10.96 -14.40 1.59
CA CYS A 213 -9.68 -13.86 1.14
C CYS A 213 -8.77 -13.52 2.34
N HIS A 214 -7.56 -14.06 2.32
CA HIS A 214 -6.48 -13.68 3.23
C HIS A 214 -5.81 -12.41 2.71
N LEU A 215 -5.68 -11.40 3.56
CA LEU A 215 -5.04 -10.12 3.23
C LEU A 215 -3.51 -10.22 3.26
N ASP A 216 -2.98 -11.16 2.49
CA ASP A 216 -1.56 -11.40 2.27
C ASP A 216 -1.27 -11.83 0.81
N LEU A 217 0.00 -11.79 0.40
CA LEU A 217 0.43 -12.14 -0.95
C LEU A 217 0.51 -13.65 -1.17
N CYS A 218 0.11 -14.10 -2.35
CA CYS A 218 0.31 -15.45 -2.83
C CYS A 218 1.75 -15.60 -3.31
N HIS A 219 2.60 -16.28 -2.54
CA HIS A 219 4.01 -16.48 -2.90
C HIS A 219 4.19 -17.15 -4.27
N GLN A 220 3.29 -18.08 -4.62
CA GLN A 220 3.33 -18.78 -5.91
C GLN A 220 2.99 -17.84 -7.07
N ALA A 221 1.98 -16.97 -6.90
CA ALA A 221 1.63 -15.99 -7.94
C ALA A 221 2.78 -15.03 -8.24
N ILE A 222 3.50 -14.58 -7.21
CA ILE A 222 4.59 -13.61 -7.35
C ILE A 222 5.83 -14.21 -8.04
N ARG A 223 6.09 -15.51 -7.87
CA ARG A 223 7.32 -16.15 -8.39
C ARG A 223 7.12 -16.97 -9.66
N TYR A 224 6.04 -17.75 -9.74
CA TYR A 224 5.92 -18.84 -10.73
C TYR A 224 4.56 -18.89 -11.43
N GLY A 225 3.63 -18.02 -11.07
CA GLY A 225 2.24 -18.10 -11.48
C GLY A 225 1.45 -19.07 -10.59
N CYS A 226 0.25 -18.66 -10.17
CA CYS A 226 -0.58 -19.45 -9.26
C CYS A 226 -1.54 -20.34 -10.05
N GLN A 227 -1.42 -21.67 -9.89
CA GLN A 227 -2.29 -22.66 -10.53
C GLN A 227 -3.74 -22.63 -10.01
N ARG A 228 -3.99 -22.00 -8.85
CA ARG A 228 -5.33 -21.85 -8.30
C ARG A 228 -6.13 -20.74 -9.00
N GLU A 229 -5.47 -19.86 -9.76
CA GLU A 229 -6.09 -18.77 -10.52
C GLU A 229 -7.16 -18.00 -9.71
N SER A 230 -8.43 -18.05 -10.10
CA SER A 230 -9.55 -17.36 -9.43
C SER A 230 -9.85 -17.91 -8.02
N SER A 231 -9.55 -19.19 -7.76
CA SER A 231 -9.83 -19.85 -6.48
C SER A 231 -8.81 -19.56 -5.37
N CYS A 232 -7.70 -18.87 -5.69
CA CYS A 232 -6.68 -18.57 -4.69
C CYS A 232 -7.17 -17.53 -3.66
N VAL A 233 -7.06 -17.85 -2.38
CA VAL A 233 -7.49 -16.96 -1.30
C VAL A 233 -6.50 -15.84 -0.96
N PHE A 234 -5.28 -15.89 -1.50
CA PHE A 234 -4.23 -14.87 -1.31
C PHE A 234 -4.13 -13.95 -2.53
N ALA A 235 -3.65 -12.72 -2.35
CA ALA A 235 -3.54 -11.75 -3.43
C ALA A 235 -2.37 -12.06 -4.37
N HIS A 236 -2.59 -12.00 -5.68
CA HIS A 236 -1.65 -12.26 -6.76
C HIS A 236 -0.80 -11.05 -7.15
N SER A 237 -1.07 -9.88 -6.58
CA SER A 237 -0.24 -8.69 -6.76
C SER A 237 -0.34 -7.76 -5.56
N ILE A 238 0.65 -6.86 -5.44
CA ILE A 238 0.66 -5.81 -4.42
C ILE A 238 -0.56 -4.89 -4.56
N VAL A 239 -0.93 -4.53 -5.79
CA VAL A 239 -2.09 -3.66 -6.02
C VAL A 239 -3.39 -4.36 -5.67
N GLU A 240 -3.53 -5.66 -5.98
CA GLU A 240 -4.70 -6.44 -5.56
C GLU A 240 -4.83 -6.48 -4.04
N LEU A 241 -3.74 -6.77 -3.33
CA LEU A 241 -3.73 -6.80 -1.87
C LEU A 241 -4.14 -5.45 -1.28
N LYS A 242 -3.57 -4.36 -1.78
CA LYS A 242 -3.85 -3.03 -1.27
C LYS A 242 -5.28 -2.59 -1.58
N THR A 243 -5.81 -2.93 -2.76
CA THR A 243 -7.22 -2.71 -3.09
C THR A 243 -8.14 -3.49 -2.16
N TRP A 244 -7.87 -4.77 -1.92
CA TRP A 244 -8.64 -5.57 -0.95
C TRP A 244 -8.62 -4.98 0.45
N LYS A 245 -7.47 -4.47 0.90
CA LYS A 245 -7.40 -3.73 2.16
C LYS A 245 -8.31 -2.51 2.12
N VAL A 246 -8.22 -1.65 1.11
CA VAL A 246 -9.11 -0.47 1.01
C VAL A 246 -10.59 -0.88 1.02
N GLN A 247 -10.97 -1.89 0.25
CA GLN A 247 -12.35 -2.40 0.22
C GLN A 247 -12.81 -2.93 1.57
N ARG A 248 -11.97 -3.69 2.28
CA ARG A 248 -12.29 -4.24 3.60
C ARG A 248 -12.50 -3.15 4.65
N HIS A 249 -11.65 -2.12 4.65
CA HIS A 249 -11.71 -1.06 5.68
C HIS A 249 -12.78 -0.01 5.38
N THR A 250 -13.05 0.29 4.11
CA THR A 250 -13.93 1.39 3.71
C THR A 250 -15.30 0.96 3.19
N GLY A 251 -15.44 -0.30 2.80
CA GLY A 251 -16.63 -0.80 2.11
C GLY A 251 -16.79 -0.28 0.67
N ILE A 252 -15.75 0.35 0.09
CA ILE A 252 -15.84 0.90 -1.27
C ILE A 252 -16.07 -0.21 -2.30
N SER A 253 -17.05 0.00 -3.18
CA SER A 253 -17.31 -0.92 -4.29
C SER A 253 -16.30 -0.74 -5.41
N SER A 254 -16.16 -1.77 -6.25
CA SER A 254 -15.32 -1.71 -7.46
C SER A 254 -15.77 -0.57 -8.40
N GLU A 255 -17.07 -0.28 -8.48
CA GLU A 255 -17.62 0.83 -9.24
C GLU A 255 -17.09 2.17 -8.74
N LYS A 256 -17.10 2.38 -7.42
CA LYS A 256 -16.62 3.63 -6.80
C LYS A 256 -15.10 3.78 -6.91
N ILE A 257 -14.36 2.67 -6.89
CA ILE A 257 -12.91 2.67 -7.17
C ILE A 257 -12.64 3.17 -8.60
N VAL A 258 -13.33 2.61 -9.60
CA VAL A 258 -13.14 2.99 -11.01
C VAL A 258 -13.60 4.43 -11.25
N GLU A 259 -14.72 4.86 -10.65
CA GLU A 259 -15.21 6.25 -10.71
C GLU A 259 -14.17 7.24 -10.16
N ALA A 260 -13.63 6.98 -8.95
CA ALA A 260 -12.58 7.79 -8.35
C ALA A 260 -11.32 7.83 -9.23
N SER A 261 -10.94 6.68 -9.79
CA SER A 261 -9.78 6.57 -10.65
C SER A 261 -9.90 7.36 -11.95
N MET A 262 -11.06 7.31 -12.62
CA MET A 262 -11.28 8.08 -13.85
C MET A 262 -11.30 9.59 -13.57
N LYS A 263 -11.95 10.02 -12.49
CA LYS A 263 -11.97 11.44 -12.10
C LYS A 263 -10.57 11.98 -11.83
N HIS A 264 -9.75 11.23 -11.09
CA HIS A 264 -8.37 11.63 -10.81
C HIS A 264 -7.53 11.74 -12.09
N TYR A 265 -7.61 10.75 -12.97
CA TYR A 265 -6.84 10.74 -14.21
C TYR A 265 -7.25 11.86 -15.18
N ASN A 266 -8.55 12.11 -15.36
CA ASN A 266 -9.05 13.21 -16.19
C ASN A 266 -8.55 14.58 -15.69
N LYS A 267 -8.48 14.77 -14.36
CA LYS A 267 -7.95 16.00 -13.76
C LYS A 267 -6.46 16.19 -14.06
N LEU A 268 -5.66 15.12 -14.01
CA LEU A 268 -4.24 15.16 -14.37
C LEU A 268 -4.02 15.51 -15.85
N GLU A 269 -4.80 14.92 -16.76
CA GLU A 269 -4.71 15.23 -18.20
C GLU A 269 -5.09 16.69 -18.50
N GLN A 270 -6.13 17.21 -17.85
CA GLN A 270 -6.53 18.62 -17.99
C GLN A 270 -5.43 19.58 -17.49
N ASN A 271 -4.80 19.26 -16.37
CA ASN A 271 -3.70 20.07 -15.82
C ASN A 271 -2.47 20.05 -16.75
N SER A 272 -2.08 18.89 -17.28
CA SER A 272 -0.95 18.77 -18.22
C SER A 272 -1.18 19.55 -19.52
N LYS A 273 -2.41 19.58 -20.03
CA LYS A 273 -2.77 20.37 -21.22
C LYS A 273 -2.65 21.89 -20.96
N LYS A 274 -3.05 22.35 -19.78
CA LYS A 274 -2.90 23.77 -19.38
C LYS A 274 -1.44 24.19 -19.23
N GLU A 275 -0.60 23.34 -18.66
CA GLU A 275 0.84 23.61 -18.51
C GLU A 275 1.57 23.65 -19.86
N LYS A 276 1.17 22.83 -20.84
CA LYS A 276 1.71 22.87 -22.21
C LYS A 276 1.25 24.09 -23.01
N GLY A 277 0.01 24.57 -22.78
CA GLY A 277 -0.52 25.77 -23.44
C GLY A 277 0.08 27.08 -22.93
N ASN A 278 0.66 27.10 -21.72
CA ASN A 278 1.27 28.28 -21.10
C ASN A 278 2.79 28.41 -21.35
N ARG A 279 3.42 27.50 -22.12
CA ARG A 279 4.81 27.71 -22.54
C ARG A 279 4.84 28.66 -23.74
N PRO A 280 5.44 29.86 -23.63
CA PRO A 280 5.64 30.71 -24.81
C PRO A 280 6.52 29.96 -25.81
N SER A 281 6.09 29.95 -27.07
CA SER A 281 6.91 29.45 -28.18
C SER A 281 8.17 30.29 -28.28
N SER A 282 9.30 29.77 -27.80
CA SER A 282 10.60 30.30 -28.19
C SER A 282 10.89 29.82 -29.61
N GLY A 283 10.49 30.63 -30.59
CA GLY A 283 10.83 30.46 -31.99
C GLY A 283 10.91 31.83 -32.66
N GLY A 284 12.10 32.16 -33.19
CA GLY A 284 12.42 33.41 -33.88
C GLY A 284 13.67 34.04 -33.32
#